data_AF-A0A8W8LWI0-F1
#
_entry.id   AF-A0A8W8LWI0-F1
#
_cell.length_a   1.000
_cell.length_b   1.000
_cell.length_c   1.000
_cell.angle_alpha   90.00
_cell.angle_beta   90.00
_cell.angle_gamma   90.00
#
_symmetry.space_group_name_H-M   'P 1'
#
loop_
_entity.id
_entity.type
_entity.pdbx_description
1 polymer ?
#
loop_
_entity_poly.entity_id
_entity_poly.type
_entity_poly.pdbx_seq_one_letter_code
_entity_poly.pdbx_strand_id
1 'polypeptide(L)'
;MFNIIKESCPYQNWTSVARKRCPNPDHFHCLIDEYGRIGWVCREPIWVEKDRCPVFNVVAKKLDTTSCSQTRCPPYSYRSNNIDVEYVCRYVMERESSTTPFTTKATDTNSVLVALIVLILVAILVLVAGILFYKYRRRQRNGKRQEESNNGLIQTQEPSSFTKIVLTTMT
;
A
#
# COMPACT_ATOMS: atom_id res chain seq x y z
N MET A 1 29.79 -29.11 0.34
CA MET A 1 29.08 -29.70 -0.81
C MET A 1 27.89 -28.80 -1.11
N PHE A 2 27.56 -28.58 -2.39
CA PHE A 2 26.42 -27.77 -2.82
C PHE A 2 25.18 -28.65 -2.91
N ASN A 3 24.08 -28.21 -2.32
CA ASN A 3 22.85 -28.98 -2.21
C ASN A 3 21.79 -28.38 -3.12
N ILE A 4 21.61 -29.00 -4.28
CA ILE A 4 20.62 -28.57 -5.28
C ILE A 4 19.21 -28.75 -4.69
N ILE A 5 18.36 -27.75 -4.89
CA ILE A 5 16.97 -27.78 -4.46
C ILE A 5 16.03 -27.63 -5.65
N LYS A 6 14.85 -28.26 -5.56
CA LYS A 6 13.78 -28.09 -6.56
C LYS A 6 12.88 -26.90 -6.23
N GLU A 7 12.88 -26.49 -4.96
CA GLU A 7 12.13 -25.35 -4.45
C GLU A 7 12.94 -24.06 -4.55
N SER A 8 12.29 -22.92 -4.29
CA SER A 8 12.97 -21.63 -4.22
C SER A 8 13.80 -21.48 -2.95
N CYS A 9 14.83 -20.64 -3.03
CA CYS A 9 15.57 -20.20 -1.85
C CYS A 9 14.66 -19.49 -0.83
N PRO A 10 14.89 -19.68 0.49
CA PRO A 10 14.14 -18.96 1.51
C PRO A 10 14.42 -17.46 1.40
N TYR A 11 13.41 -16.63 1.67
CA TYR A 11 13.58 -15.18 1.81
C TYR A 11 13.21 -14.76 3.24
N GLN A 12 11.92 -14.83 3.60
CA GLN A 12 11.44 -14.39 4.91
C GLN A 12 12.02 -15.16 6.10
N ASN A 13 12.25 -16.47 5.95
CA ASN A 13 12.72 -17.35 7.01
C ASN A 13 14.22 -17.70 6.91
N TRP A 14 15.00 -16.88 6.20
CA TRP A 14 16.44 -17.09 5.94
C TRP A 14 17.23 -17.49 7.16
N THR A 15 17.19 -16.68 8.23
CA THR A 15 17.97 -16.91 9.44
C THR A 15 17.60 -18.22 10.14
N SER A 16 16.32 -18.59 10.13
CA SER A 16 15.85 -19.85 10.71
C SER A 16 16.38 -21.05 9.92
N VAL A 17 16.33 -20.96 8.59
CA VAL A 17 16.86 -22.01 7.70
C VAL A 17 18.38 -22.10 7.80
N ALA A 18 19.08 -20.97 7.85
CA ALA A 18 20.53 -20.91 7.98
C ALA A 18 21.02 -21.60 9.26
N ARG A 19 20.39 -21.32 10.41
CA ARG A 19 20.71 -21.97 11.71
C ARG A 19 20.48 -23.48 11.70
N LYS A 20 19.47 -23.95 10.96
CA LYS A 20 19.17 -25.39 10.85
C LYS A 20 20.13 -26.13 9.90
N ARG A 21 20.66 -25.44 8.88
CA ARG A 21 21.47 -26.06 7.82
C ARG A 21 22.97 -25.92 8.01
N CYS A 22 23.43 -24.83 8.63
CA CYS A 22 24.84 -24.53 8.79
C CYS A 22 25.22 -24.42 10.27
N PRO A 23 26.41 -24.93 10.67
CA PRO A 23 26.95 -24.69 12.01
C PRO A 23 27.11 -23.20 12.33
N ASN A 24 27.57 -22.42 11.35
CA ASN A 24 27.54 -20.96 11.39
C ASN A 24 26.44 -20.46 10.42
N PRO A 25 25.37 -19.81 10.90
CA PRO A 25 24.32 -19.28 10.04
C PRO A 25 24.82 -18.21 9.06
N ASP A 26 25.88 -17.47 9.39
CA ASP A 26 26.42 -16.42 8.52
C ASP A 26 27.13 -16.97 7.28
N HIS A 27 27.43 -18.28 7.29
CA HIS A 27 28.03 -18.99 6.16
C HIS A 27 26.97 -19.58 5.22
N PHE A 28 25.69 -19.45 5.54
CA PHE A 28 24.64 -19.98 4.70
C PHE A 28 24.50 -19.11 3.44
N HIS A 29 24.53 -19.79 2.30
CA HIS A 29 24.30 -19.22 0.99
C HIS A 29 23.25 -20.05 0.26
N CYS A 30 22.40 -19.40 -0.50
CA CYS A 30 21.51 -20.06 -1.44
C CYS A 30 21.75 -19.42 -2.79
N LEU A 31 22.43 -20.07 -3.71
CA LEU A 31 22.95 -19.44 -4.92
C LEU A 31 22.57 -20.26 -6.15
N ILE A 32 22.84 -19.69 -7.32
CA ILE A 32 22.95 -20.48 -8.54
C ILE A 32 24.38 -21.02 -8.64
N ASP A 33 24.53 -22.21 -9.22
CA ASP A 33 25.82 -22.70 -9.66
C ASP A 33 26.16 -22.22 -11.08
N GLU A 34 27.35 -22.58 -11.57
CA GLU A 34 27.81 -22.22 -12.92
C GLU A 34 26.96 -22.81 -14.05
N TYR A 35 26.05 -23.75 -13.74
CA TYR A 35 25.11 -24.37 -14.68
C TYR A 35 23.69 -23.82 -14.54
N GLY A 36 23.48 -22.78 -13.71
CA GLY A 36 22.18 -22.15 -13.48
C GLY A 36 21.25 -22.93 -12.54
N ARG A 37 21.76 -23.94 -11.82
CA ARG A 37 20.97 -24.72 -10.86
C ARG A 37 20.97 -24.03 -9.50
N ILE A 38 19.80 -23.93 -8.89
CA ILE A 38 19.64 -23.33 -7.57
C ILE A 38 19.96 -24.36 -6.48
N GLY A 39 20.73 -23.94 -5.49
CA GLY A 39 21.11 -24.79 -4.36
C GLY A 39 21.65 -23.99 -3.20
N TRP A 40 21.94 -24.66 -2.10
CA TRP A 40 22.49 -24.03 -0.91
C TRP A 40 23.81 -24.67 -0.46
N VAL A 41 24.64 -23.86 0.20
CA VAL A 41 25.94 -24.28 0.72
C VAL A 41 26.29 -23.49 1.98
N CYS A 42 27.07 -24.12 2.86
CA CYS A 42 27.71 -23.45 4.00
C CYS A 42 29.17 -23.13 3.67
N ARG A 43 29.49 -21.85 3.44
CA ARG A 43 30.83 -21.34 3.14
C ARG A 43 31.04 -19.95 3.72
N GLU A 44 32.29 -19.61 4.00
CA GLU A 44 32.63 -18.23 4.37
C GLU A 44 32.23 -17.27 3.25
N PRO A 45 31.58 -16.14 3.60
CA PRO A 45 31.14 -15.17 2.60
C PRO A 45 32.34 -14.45 1.96
N ILE A 46 32.25 -14.22 0.66
CA ILE A 46 33.24 -13.43 -0.10
C ILE A 46 32.75 -12.01 -0.32
N TRP A 47 33.68 -11.11 -0.65
CA TRP A 47 33.33 -9.81 -1.21
C TRP A 47 33.04 -9.96 -2.70
N VAL A 48 31.93 -9.39 -3.13
CA VAL A 48 31.49 -9.37 -4.52
C VAL A 48 31.54 -7.92 -4.99
N GLU A 49 32.16 -7.70 -6.15
CA GLU A 49 32.27 -6.37 -6.76
C GLU A 49 30.92 -5.87 -7.29
N LYS A 50 30.83 -4.57 -7.56
CA LYS A 50 29.66 -3.98 -8.23
C LYS A 50 29.38 -4.70 -9.55
N ASP A 51 28.11 -4.76 -9.95
CA ASP A 51 27.67 -5.37 -11.20
C ASP A 51 28.01 -6.87 -11.35
N ARG A 52 28.33 -7.54 -10.23
CA ARG A 52 28.61 -8.99 -10.18
C ARG A 52 27.69 -9.71 -9.20
N CYS A 53 27.55 -11.01 -9.42
CA CYS A 53 26.75 -11.91 -8.61
C CYS A 53 27.57 -13.08 -8.06
N PRO A 54 27.39 -13.47 -6.79
CA PRO A 54 27.99 -14.68 -6.26
C PRO A 54 27.38 -15.91 -6.93
N VAL A 55 28.24 -16.83 -7.32
CA VAL A 55 27.86 -18.16 -7.83
C VAL A 55 28.66 -19.21 -7.08
N PHE A 56 28.12 -20.42 -6.98
CA PHE A 56 28.90 -21.53 -6.46
C PHE A 56 29.54 -22.30 -7.62
N ASN A 57 30.86 -22.32 -7.69
CA ASN A 57 31.60 -23.11 -8.66
C ASN A 57 31.71 -24.55 -8.15
N VAL A 58 30.93 -25.48 -8.71
CA VAL A 58 30.90 -26.87 -8.23
C VAL A 58 32.18 -27.64 -8.56
N VAL A 59 32.87 -27.28 -9.65
CA VAL A 59 34.15 -27.89 -10.03
C VAL A 59 35.25 -27.51 -9.03
N ALA A 60 35.41 -26.21 -8.77
CA ALA A 60 36.40 -25.66 -7.84
C ALA A 60 35.97 -25.75 -6.37
N LYS A 61 34.71 -26.16 -6.10
CA LYS A 61 34.11 -26.32 -4.76
C LYS A 61 34.18 -25.06 -3.89
N LYS A 62 34.12 -23.88 -4.51
CA LYS A 62 34.25 -22.57 -3.87
C LYS A 62 33.20 -21.57 -4.36
N LEU A 63 33.02 -20.50 -3.59
CA LEU A 63 32.30 -19.33 -4.07
C LEU A 63 33.14 -18.63 -5.14
N ASP A 64 32.47 -18.16 -6.18
CA ASP A 64 33.03 -17.40 -7.28
C ASP A 64 32.06 -16.26 -7.62
N THR A 65 32.42 -15.44 -8.60
CA THR A 65 31.58 -14.35 -9.06
C THR A 65 31.39 -14.40 -10.56
N THR A 66 30.19 -14.09 -11.03
CA THR A 66 29.89 -13.91 -12.45
C THR A 66 29.36 -12.51 -12.72
N SER A 67 29.40 -12.09 -13.98
CA SER A 67 28.79 -10.82 -14.40
C SER A 67 27.27 -10.90 -14.16
N CYS A 68 26.71 -9.85 -13.56
CA CYS A 68 25.28 -9.80 -13.30
C CYS A 68 24.53 -9.47 -14.61
N SER A 69 23.63 -10.37 -15.01
CA SER A 69 22.84 -10.25 -16.24
C SER A 69 21.49 -9.54 -16.04
N GLN A 70 21.20 -9.11 -14.82
CA GLN A 70 19.90 -8.55 -14.42
C GLN A 70 19.85 -7.03 -14.60
N THR A 71 18.66 -6.46 -14.74
CA THR A 71 18.50 -4.99 -14.85
C THR A 71 18.79 -4.24 -13.56
N ARG A 72 18.78 -4.91 -12.41
CA ARG A 72 19.00 -4.30 -11.08
C ARG A 72 20.20 -4.93 -10.38
N CYS A 73 21.36 -4.94 -11.02
CA CYS A 73 22.56 -5.41 -10.36
C CYS A 73 22.96 -4.51 -9.18
N PRO A 74 23.59 -5.06 -8.13
CA PRO A 74 24.06 -4.26 -7.00
C PRO A 74 25.09 -3.22 -7.48
N PRO A 75 24.83 -1.91 -7.28
CA PRO A 75 25.72 -0.86 -7.78
C PRO A 75 26.94 -0.62 -6.87
N TYR A 76 27.13 -1.45 -5.85
CA TYR A 76 28.20 -1.35 -4.85
C TYR A 76 28.75 -2.74 -4.53
N SER A 77 29.95 -2.79 -3.94
CA SER A 77 30.54 -4.03 -3.44
C SER A 77 29.82 -4.51 -2.18
N TYR A 78 29.55 -5.81 -2.07
CA TYR A 78 28.77 -6.38 -0.96
C TYR A 78 29.32 -7.73 -0.51
N ARG A 79 28.86 -8.20 0.65
CA ARG A 79 29.13 -9.55 1.14
C ARG A 79 28.16 -10.55 0.55
N SER A 80 28.67 -11.68 0.07
CA SER A 80 27.87 -12.68 -0.65
C SER A 80 26.72 -13.30 0.17
N ASN A 81 26.71 -13.20 1.51
CA ASN A 81 25.64 -13.72 2.37
C ASN A 81 24.51 -12.71 2.62
N ASN A 82 24.54 -11.55 1.96
CA ASN A 82 23.46 -10.59 2.01
C ASN A 82 22.26 -11.11 1.20
N ILE A 83 21.18 -11.43 1.90
CA ILE A 83 19.97 -12.05 1.36
C ILE A 83 19.32 -11.24 0.23
N ASP A 84 19.23 -9.92 0.38
CA ASP A 84 18.57 -9.05 -0.58
C ASP A 84 19.31 -9.08 -1.91
N VAL A 85 20.63 -9.15 -1.83
CA VAL A 85 21.50 -9.18 -3.00
C VAL A 85 21.52 -10.56 -3.65
N GLU A 86 21.61 -11.63 -2.87
CA GLU A 86 21.51 -12.97 -3.45
C GLU A 86 20.15 -13.17 -4.14
N TYR A 87 19.07 -12.57 -3.63
CA TYR A 87 17.74 -12.65 -4.25
C TYR A 87 17.75 -12.04 -5.65
N VAL A 88 18.27 -10.83 -5.78
CA VAL A 88 18.41 -10.12 -7.06
C VAL A 88 19.24 -10.93 -8.05
N CYS A 89 20.31 -11.57 -7.60
CA CYS A 89 21.19 -12.36 -8.45
C CYS A 89 20.59 -13.69 -8.92
N ARG A 90 19.61 -14.25 -8.20
CA ARG A 90 18.96 -15.54 -8.53
C ARG A 90 17.78 -15.39 -9.49
N TYR A 91 16.99 -14.33 -9.36
CA TYR A 91 15.70 -14.21 -10.04
C TYR A 91 15.69 -13.01 -10.97
N VAL A 92 15.21 -13.22 -12.19
CA VAL A 92 14.92 -12.13 -13.12
C VAL A 92 13.78 -11.32 -12.53
N MET A 93 14.07 -10.07 -12.17
CA MET A 93 12.99 -9.11 -11.93
C MET A 93 12.53 -8.60 -13.27
N GLU A 94 11.45 -9.17 -13.79
CA GLU A 94 10.79 -8.61 -14.97
C GLU A 94 10.46 -7.14 -14.68
N ARG A 95 10.91 -6.28 -15.59
CA ARG A 95 10.68 -4.85 -15.55
C ARG A 95 9.22 -4.59 -15.92
N GLU A 96 8.29 -4.83 -15.00
CA GLU A 96 7.07 -4.05 -15.04
C GLU A 96 7.42 -2.65 -14.57
N SER A 97 7.34 -1.69 -15.48
CA SER A 97 7.34 -0.27 -15.17
C SER A 97 6.12 0.02 -14.30
N SER A 98 6.23 -0.20 -13.00
CA SER A 98 5.35 0.40 -12.01
C SER A 98 6.03 0.43 -10.65
N THR A 99 5.94 1.61 -10.06
CA THR A 99 6.46 1.99 -8.77
C THR A 99 5.75 1.19 -7.67
N THR A 100 6.28 0.03 -7.28
CA THR A 100 5.84 -0.64 -6.04
C THR A 100 6.99 -1.44 -5.40
N PRO A 101 7.31 -1.20 -4.11
CA PRO A 101 8.27 -2.02 -3.39
C PRO A 101 7.69 -3.40 -3.06
N PHE A 102 8.60 -4.36 -2.95
CA PHE A 102 8.40 -5.78 -2.63
C PHE A 102 7.25 -6.04 -1.65
N THR A 103 6.23 -6.78 -2.10
CA THR A 103 5.32 -7.51 -1.20
C THR A 103 5.28 -8.97 -1.62
N THR A 104 5.82 -9.80 -0.73
CA THR A 104 5.65 -11.25 -0.69
C THR A 104 4.17 -11.63 -0.79
N LYS A 105 3.89 -12.63 -1.65
CA LYS A 105 2.62 -13.35 -1.82
C LYS A 105 1.47 -12.89 -0.91
N ALA A 106 0.56 -12.10 -1.47
CA ALA A 106 -0.82 -12.03 -1.01
C ALA A 106 -1.70 -12.44 -2.18
N THR A 107 -2.45 -13.52 -2.00
CA THR A 107 -3.69 -13.85 -2.70
C THR A 107 -4.39 -12.58 -3.18
N ASP A 108 -4.89 -12.56 -4.42
CA ASP A 108 -5.67 -11.49 -5.09
C ASP A 108 -6.74 -10.84 -4.19
N THR A 109 -6.30 -10.06 -3.24
CA THR A 109 -7.11 -9.36 -2.24
C THR A 109 -7.13 -7.88 -2.57
N ASN A 110 -6.15 -7.37 -3.30
CA ASN A 110 -6.05 -5.94 -3.63
C ASN A 110 -7.16 -5.48 -4.61
N SER A 111 -7.51 -6.28 -5.62
CA SER A 111 -8.62 -5.92 -6.53
C SER A 111 -9.97 -5.93 -5.81
N VAL A 112 -10.19 -6.93 -4.95
CA VAL A 112 -11.43 -7.05 -4.15
C VAL A 112 -11.51 -5.95 -3.09
N LEU A 113 -10.41 -5.63 -2.41
CA LEU A 113 -10.37 -4.57 -1.39
C LEU A 113 -10.57 -3.18 -2.00
N VAL A 114 -9.95 -2.90 -3.15
CA VAL A 114 -10.16 -1.63 -3.86
C VAL A 114 -11.61 -1.51 -4.32
N ALA A 115 -12.19 -2.58 -4.90
CA ALA A 115 -13.59 -2.60 -5.27
C ALA A 115 -14.51 -2.35 -4.06
N LEU A 116 -14.24 -2.98 -2.91
CA LEU A 116 -15.01 -2.78 -1.68
C LEU A 116 -14.89 -1.36 -1.13
N ILE A 117 -13.70 -0.76 -1.13
CA ILE A 117 -13.48 0.62 -0.67
C ILE A 117 -14.25 1.61 -1.56
N VAL A 118 -14.18 1.45 -2.88
CA VAL A 118 -14.93 2.30 -3.82
C VAL A 118 -16.43 2.17 -3.60
N LEU A 119 -16.93 0.95 -3.36
CA LEU A 119 -18.35 0.70 -3.12
C LEU A 119 -18.84 1.36 -1.82
N ILE A 120 -18.02 1.31 -0.76
CA ILE A 120 -18.32 1.98 0.53
C ILE A 120 -18.35 3.50 0.36
N LEU A 121 -17.38 4.08 -0.37
CA LEU A 121 -17.34 5.53 -0.61
C LEU A 121 -18.57 6.02 -1.40
N VAL A 122 -18.98 5.28 -2.43
CA VAL A 122 -20.19 5.60 -3.20
C VAL A 122 -21.44 5.52 -2.33
N ALA A 123 -21.55 4.49 -1.48
CA ALA A 123 -22.69 4.35 -0.56
C ALA A 123 -22.78 5.54 0.43
N ILE A 124 -21.65 6.00 0.97
CA ILE A 124 -21.60 7.16 1.87
C ILE A 124 -22.06 8.43 1.15
N LEU A 125 -21.62 8.65 -0.09
CA LEU A 125 -22.04 9.83 -0.88
C LEU A 125 -23.55 9.85 -1.14
N VAL A 126 -24.14 8.70 -1.47
CA VAL A 126 -25.60 8.59 -1.68
C VAL A 126 -26.35 8.86 -0.37
N LEU A 127 -25.88 8.35 0.76
CA LEU A 127 -26.50 8.62 2.06
C LEU A 127 -26.43 10.10 2.44
N VAL A 128 -25.27 10.75 2.25
CA VAL A 128 -25.10 12.19 2.53
C VAL A 128 -26.00 13.01 1.61
N ALA A 129 -26.01 12.74 0.31
CA ALA A 129 -26.88 13.41 -0.65
C ALA A 129 -28.37 13.21 -0.30
N GLY A 130 -28.77 11.99 0.08
CA GLY A 130 -30.11 11.66 0.53
C GLY A 130 -30.52 12.42 1.80
N ILE A 131 -29.63 12.51 2.79
CA ILE A 131 -29.87 13.27 4.03
C ILE A 131 -29.99 14.77 3.74
N LEU A 132 -29.11 15.31 2.89
CA LEU A 132 -29.15 16.72 2.49
C LEU A 132 -30.43 17.03 1.72
N PHE A 133 -30.82 16.16 0.77
CA PHE A 133 -32.06 16.29 0.02
C PHE A 133 -33.29 16.18 0.93
N TYR A 134 -33.27 15.25 1.89
CA TYR A 134 -34.34 15.10 2.88
C TYR A 134 -34.46 16.34 3.77
N LYS A 135 -33.35 16.90 4.25
CA LYS A 135 -33.35 18.14 5.02
C LYS A 135 -33.82 19.34 4.19
N TYR A 136 -33.39 19.44 2.93
CA TYR A 136 -33.82 20.50 2.02
C TYR A 136 -35.33 20.44 1.78
N ARG A 137 -35.86 19.25 1.48
CA ARG A 137 -37.30 19.05 1.27
C ARG A 137 -38.13 19.26 2.54
N ARG A 138 -37.60 18.86 3.70
CA ARG A 138 -38.24 19.11 5.00
C ARG A 138 -38.26 20.60 5.35
N ARG A 139 -37.20 21.35 5.04
CA ARG A 139 -37.18 22.82 5.19
C ARG A 139 -38.21 23.49 4.29
N GLN A 140 -38.40 23.04 3.06
CA GLN A 140 -39.47 23.58 2.19
C GLN A 140 -40.88 23.28 2.73
N ARG A 141 -41.12 22.11 3.33
CA ARG A 141 -42.41 21.81 3.99
C ARG A 141 -42.66 22.64 5.25
N ASN A 142 -41.62 22.90 6.04
CA ASN A 142 -41.74 23.74 7.23
C ASN A 142 -41.83 25.23 6.89
N GLY A 143 -41.18 25.68 5.81
CA GLY A 143 -41.27 27.05 5.31
C GLY A 143 -42.69 27.40 4.84
N LYS A 144 -43.34 26.50 4.10
CA LYS A 144 -44.75 26.70 3.69
C LYS A 144 -45.72 26.78 4.88
N ARG A 145 -45.49 26.03 5.96
CA ARG A 145 -46.34 26.08 7.17
C ARG A 145 -46.17 27.36 7.99
N GLN A 146 -44.98 27.97 7.93
CA GLN A 146 -44.68 29.23 8.61
C GLN A 146 -45.12 30.44 7.78
N GLU A 147 -45.09 30.32 6.44
CA GLU A 147 -45.61 31.31 5.51
C GLU A 147 -47.15 31.34 5.50
N GLU A 148 -47.85 30.19 5.59
CA GLU A 148 -49.31 30.14 5.83
C GLU A 148 -49.69 30.71 7.21
N SER A 149 -48.92 30.44 8.26
CA SER A 149 -49.18 31.00 9.60
C SER A 149 -48.92 32.50 9.68
N ASN A 150 -47.95 33.03 8.93
CA ASN A 150 -47.66 34.46 8.87
C ASN A 150 -48.65 35.20 7.96
N ASN A 151 -49.07 34.62 6.84
CA ASN A 151 -50.12 35.22 6.00
C ASN A 151 -51.50 35.18 6.67
N GLY A 152 -51.78 34.16 7.51
CA GLY A 152 -53.01 34.11 8.32
C GLY A 152 -53.04 35.14 9.46
N LEU A 153 -51.88 35.61 9.93
CA LEU A 153 -51.79 36.65 10.97
C LEU A 153 -51.85 38.07 10.40
N ILE A 154 -51.43 38.27 9.14
CA ILE A 154 -51.42 39.58 8.47
C ILE A 154 -52.82 39.97 7.95
N GLN A 155 -53.71 38.99 7.68
CA GLN A 155 -55.05 39.29 7.16
C GLN A 155 -56.06 39.79 8.22
N THR A 156 -55.69 39.80 9.52
CA THR A 156 -56.57 40.23 10.63
C THR A 156 -56.22 41.60 11.19
N GLN A 157 -55.49 42.44 10.46
CA GLN A 157 -55.18 43.79 10.95
C GLN A 157 -55.19 44.83 9.81
N GLU A 158 -56.39 45.15 9.33
CA GLU A 158 -56.63 46.47 8.75
C GLU A 158 -56.91 47.49 9.88
N PRO A 159 -56.49 48.75 9.73
CA PRO A 159 -56.36 49.71 10.83
C PRO A 159 -57.57 50.65 10.93
N SER A 160 -57.98 51.01 12.15
CA SER A 160 -58.77 52.22 12.36
C SER A 160 -58.28 53.01 13.56
N SER A 161 -57.43 54.00 13.24
CA SER A 161 -57.56 55.39 13.69
C SER A 161 -58.02 55.61 15.14
N PHE A 162 -57.07 55.87 16.04
CA PHE A 162 -57.34 56.72 17.21
C PHE A 162 -56.08 57.52 17.58
N THR A 163 -55.83 58.59 16.82
CA THR A 163 -54.91 59.66 17.23
C THR A 163 -55.72 60.93 17.39
N LYS A 164 -56.28 61.12 18.58
CA LYS A 164 -56.54 62.45 19.12
C LYS A 164 -56.17 62.45 20.59
N ILE A 165 -55.68 63.62 20.99
CA ILE A 165 -55.54 64.17 22.33
C ILE A 165 -54.16 63.99 22.99
N VAL A 166 -53.58 65.16 23.28
CA VAL A 166 -52.56 65.54 24.28
C VAL A 166 -51.10 65.64 23.84
N LEU A 167 -50.76 66.80 23.26
CA LEU A 167 -49.51 67.54 23.53
C LEU A 167 -49.85 69.02 23.28
N THR A 168 -50.27 69.80 24.28
CA THR A 168 -49.48 70.55 25.26
C THR A 168 -49.80 72.03 25.10
N THR A 169 -50.29 72.61 26.19
CA THR A 169 -50.36 74.03 26.52
C THR A 169 -49.14 74.82 26.06
N MET A 170 -49.33 75.98 25.42
CA MET A 170 -48.79 77.28 25.84
C MET A 170 -49.06 78.39 24.81
N THR A 171 -49.37 79.56 25.36
CA THR A 171 -49.68 80.90 24.80
C THR A 171 -51.04 81.09 24.12
#